data_AF-A0A924LPD2-F1
#
_entry.id   AF-A0A924LPD2-F1
#
_cell.length_a   1.000
_cell.length_b   1.000
_cell.length_c   1.000
_cell.angle_alpha   90.00
_cell.angle_beta   90.00
_cell.angle_gamma   90.00
#
_symmetry.space_group_name_H-M   'P 1'
#
loop_
_entity.id
_entity.type
_entity.pdbx_description
1 polymer ?
#
loop_
_entity_poly.entity_id
_entity_poly.type
_entity_poly.pdbx_seq_one_letter_code
_entity_poly.pdbx_strand_id
1 'polypeptide(L)'
;TVSSAGKTFSVTGWKVGWVHGPAELVTAVRTVKQFLTYVASGPFQPAAAVGLRLPDEVYAGIATSLQRKRDLMCEGLRAAGLTPFVPAGTYFVVTDAAEIGYGDGLALCRDLPRLAGVVAVPVSVFHDDPDAGRSLVRFAFCKQDAVLIEAAERLAALRV
;
A
#
# COMPACT_ATOMS: atom_id res chain seq x y z
N THR A 1 -7.15 -13.89 -12.78
CA THR A 1 -6.89 -12.73 -11.92
C THR A 1 -7.44 -12.96 -10.53
N VAL A 2 -6.88 -12.28 -9.53
CA VAL A 2 -7.33 -12.30 -8.12
C VAL A 2 -7.64 -10.87 -7.72
N SER A 3 -8.73 -10.62 -6.99
CA SER A 3 -9.09 -9.28 -6.53
C SER A 3 -9.73 -9.28 -5.13
N SER A 4 -9.87 -8.10 -4.54
CA SER A 4 -10.36 -7.92 -3.17
C SER A 4 -11.19 -6.66 -3.02
N ALA A 5 -12.45 -6.83 -2.60
CA ALA A 5 -13.32 -5.72 -2.17
C ALA A 5 -12.71 -4.96 -0.99
N GLY A 6 -11.95 -5.64 -0.13
CA GLY A 6 -11.28 -5.00 1.00
C GLY A 6 -10.26 -3.94 0.59
N LYS A 7 -9.62 -4.10 -0.58
CA LYS A 7 -8.71 -3.10 -1.14
C LYS A 7 -9.45 -2.02 -1.93
N THR A 8 -10.41 -2.43 -2.77
CA THR A 8 -11.19 -1.51 -3.61
C THR A 8 -12.03 -0.53 -2.78
N PHE A 9 -12.70 -1.00 -1.73
CA PHE A 9 -13.66 -0.21 -0.95
C PHE A 9 -13.13 0.19 0.44
N SER A 10 -11.81 0.10 0.69
CA SER A 10 -11.18 0.43 1.99
C SER A 10 -11.75 -0.34 3.20
N VAL A 11 -12.24 -1.57 2.99
CA VAL A 11 -12.83 -2.46 4.01
C VAL A 11 -12.00 -3.73 4.21
N THR A 12 -10.69 -3.58 4.43
CA THR A 12 -9.73 -4.71 4.48
C THR A 12 -10.09 -5.82 5.48
N GLY A 13 -10.80 -5.48 6.56
CA GLY A 13 -11.31 -6.41 7.57
C GLY A 13 -12.47 -7.30 7.09
N TRP A 14 -13.19 -6.95 6.02
CA TRP A 14 -14.32 -7.76 5.53
C TRP A 14 -13.89 -9.07 4.87
N LYS A 15 -12.64 -9.16 4.42
CA LYS A 15 -12.04 -10.35 3.81
C LYS A 15 -12.85 -10.94 2.64
N VAL A 16 -13.54 -10.08 1.88
CA VAL A 16 -14.20 -10.46 0.63
C VAL A 16 -13.22 -10.35 -0.54
N GLY A 17 -13.01 -11.43 -1.27
CA GLY A 17 -12.18 -11.51 -2.45
C GLY A 17 -12.67 -12.58 -3.42
N TRP A 18 -12.15 -12.55 -4.65
CA TRP A 18 -12.55 -13.47 -5.72
C TRP A 18 -11.40 -13.77 -6.67
N VAL A 19 -11.58 -14.86 -7.42
CA VAL A 19 -10.74 -15.23 -8.55
C VAL A 19 -11.59 -15.26 -9.82
N HIS A 20 -11.01 -14.87 -10.94
CA HIS A 20 -11.64 -14.90 -12.27
C HIS A 20 -10.66 -15.47 -13.28
N GLY A 21 -11.10 -16.39 -14.14
CA GLY A 21 -10.23 -17.04 -15.13
C GLY A 21 -10.89 -18.27 -15.76
N PRO A 22 -10.11 -19.08 -16.50
CA PRO A 22 -10.57 -20.33 -17.09
C PRO A 22 -11.24 -21.26 -16.08
N ALA A 23 -12.33 -21.91 -16.49
CA ALA A 23 -13.22 -22.66 -15.61
C ALA A 23 -12.50 -23.80 -14.87
N GLU A 24 -11.58 -24.48 -15.55
CA GLU A 24 -10.75 -25.55 -15.00
C GLU A 24 -9.82 -25.06 -13.88
N LEU A 25 -9.25 -23.85 -14.03
CA LEU A 25 -8.39 -23.24 -13.02
C LEU A 25 -9.22 -22.74 -11.82
N VAL A 26 -10.38 -22.13 -12.07
CA VAL A 26 -11.29 -21.71 -11.00
C VAL A 26 -11.80 -22.93 -10.23
N THR A 27 -12.07 -24.04 -10.92
CA THR A 27 -12.47 -25.32 -10.30
C THR A 27 -11.36 -25.84 -9.39
N ALA A 28 -10.10 -25.86 -9.84
CA ALA A 28 -8.97 -26.27 -9.01
C ALA A 28 -8.86 -25.43 -7.72
N VAL A 29 -8.96 -24.10 -7.84
CA VAL A 29 -8.94 -23.19 -6.67
C VAL A 29 -10.11 -23.47 -5.72
N ARG A 30 -11.33 -23.64 -6.25
CA ARG A 30 -12.53 -23.94 -5.46
C ARG A 30 -12.40 -25.28 -4.71
N THR A 31 -11.83 -26.31 -5.34
CA THR A 31 -11.61 -27.64 -4.75
C THR A 31 -10.75 -27.57 -3.49
N VAL A 32 -9.75 -26.69 -3.46
CA VAL A 32 -8.94 -26.45 -2.25
C VAL A 32 -9.69 -25.54 -1.27
N LYS A 33 -10.26 -24.43 -1.74
CA LYS A 33 -10.92 -23.41 -0.90
C LYS A 33 -12.08 -23.97 -0.07
N GLN A 34 -12.83 -24.95 -0.59
CA GLN A 34 -13.94 -25.57 0.13
C GLN A 34 -13.48 -26.28 1.42
N PHE A 35 -12.23 -26.76 1.48
CA PHE A 35 -11.67 -27.41 2.66
C PHE A 35 -10.87 -26.47 3.56
N LEU A 36 -10.47 -25.29 3.06
CA LEU A 36 -9.81 -24.28 3.89
C LEU A 36 -10.81 -23.51 4.76
N THR A 37 -11.94 -23.09 4.17
CA THR A 37 -12.92 -22.22 4.86
C THR A 37 -14.37 -22.50 4.46
N TYR A 38 -14.61 -23.46 3.57
CA TYR A 38 -15.93 -23.73 2.97
C TYR A 38 -16.50 -22.54 2.18
N VAL A 39 -17.04 -21.53 2.84
CA VAL A 39 -17.49 -20.24 2.29
C VAL A 39 -16.68 -19.07 2.89
N ALA A 40 -17.01 -17.81 2.58
CA ALA A 40 -16.34 -16.65 3.18
C ALA A 40 -17.27 -15.43 3.25
N SER A 41 -17.18 -14.64 4.31
CA SER A 41 -17.73 -13.27 4.38
C SER A 41 -19.21 -13.12 4.03
N GLY A 42 -20.04 -14.10 4.40
CA GLY A 42 -21.48 -14.17 4.08
C GLY A 42 -22.24 -12.84 4.14
N PRO A 43 -22.27 -12.11 5.28
CA PRO A 43 -23.02 -10.86 5.39
C PRO A 43 -22.45 -9.72 4.51
N PHE A 44 -21.19 -9.80 4.10
CA PHE A 44 -20.52 -8.76 3.31
C PHE A 44 -20.56 -9.02 1.80
N GLN A 45 -20.87 -10.24 1.36
CA GLN A 45 -20.97 -10.54 -0.08
C GLN A 45 -22.04 -9.68 -0.80
N PRO A 46 -23.26 -9.49 -0.26
CA PRO A 46 -24.26 -8.63 -0.88
C PRO A 46 -23.79 -7.18 -1.00
N ALA A 47 -23.13 -6.66 0.05
CA ALA A 47 -22.58 -5.30 0.05
C ALA A 47 -21.45 -5.14 -0.98
N ALA A 48 -20.55 -6.12 -1.11
CA ALA A 48 -19.52 -6.12 -2.15
C ALA A 48 -20.15 -6.16 -3.55
N ALA A 49 -21.22 -6.95 -3.76
CA ALA A 49 -21.93 -6.99 -5.03
C ALA A 49 -22.59 -5.65 -5.38
N VAL A 50 -23.15 -4.93 -4.40
CA VAL A 50 -23.64 -3.55 -4.58
C VAL A 50 -22.49 -2.62 -4.94
N GLY A 51 -21.38 -2.68 -4.19
CA GLY A 51 -20.19 -1.86 -4.43
C GLY A 51 -19.61 -2.04 -5.84
N LEU A 52 -19.62 -3.27 -6.37
CA LEU A 52 -19.16 -3.60 -7.72
C LEU A 52 -20.08 -3.11 -8.86
N ARG A 53 -21.31 -2.68 -8.53
CA ARG A 53 -22.27 -2.11 -9.49
C ARG A 53 -22.37 -0.59 -9.38
N LEU A 54 -21.52 0.03 -8.57
CA LEU A 54 -21.47 1.49 -8.51
C LEU A 54 -20.99 2.07 -9.86
N PRO A 55 -21.40 3.30 -10.20
CA PRO A 55 -20.97 3.96 -11.43
C PRO A 55 -19.44 4.13 -11.51
N ASP A 56 -18.90 4.18 -12.74
CA ASP A 56 -17.45 4.27 -13.00
C ASP A 56 -16.80 5.49 -12.35
N GLU A 57 -17.57 6.58 -12.18
CA GLU A 57 -17.15 7.81 -11.53
C GLU A 57 -16.70 7.58 -10.08
N VAL A 58 -17.26 6.58 -9.39
CA VAL A 58 -16.83 6.22 -8.04
C VAL A 58 -15.40 5.69 -8.05
N TYR A 59 -15.08 4.80 -9.01
CA TYR A 59 -13.74 4.23 -9.12
C TYR A 59 -12.72 5.26 -9.63
N ALA A 60 -13.12 6.10 -10.60
CA ALA A 60 -12.32 7.22 -11.04
C ALA A 60 -12.02 8.17 -9.88
N GLY A 61 -13.02 8.49 -9.04
CA GLY A 61 -12.85 9.29 -7.84
C GLY A 61 -11.88 8.68 -6.81
N ILE A 62 -11.93 7.35 -6.60
CA ILE A 62 -10.96 6.65 -5.76
C ILE A 62 -9.54 6.79 -6.32
N ALA A 63 -9.36 6.61 -7.63
CA ALA A 63 -8.07 6.75 -8.30
C ALA A 63 -7.52 8.17 -8.17
N THR A 64 -8.33 9.20 -8.47
CA THR A 64 -7.95 10.61 -8.32
C THR A 64 -7.60 10.96 -6.87
N SER A 65 -8.36 10.45 -5.90
CA SER A 65 -8.09 10.66 -4.48
C SER A 65 -6.75 10.05 -4.05
N LEU A 66 -6.46 8.81 -4.47
CA LEU A 66 -5.18 8.15 -4.18
C LEU A 66 -4.01 8.81 -4.91
N GLN A 67 -4.22 9.33 -6.13
CA GLN A 67 -3.19 10.07 -6.87
C GLN A 67 -2.80 11.34 -6.12
N ARG A 68 -3.76 12.14 -5.66
CA ARG A 68 -3.45 13.34 -4.86
C ARG A 68 -2.67 12.99 -3.58
N LYS A 69 -3.03 11.90 -2.91
CA LYS A 69 -2.31 11.42 -1.71
C LYS A 69 -0.90 10.94 -2.01
N ARG A 70 -0.70 10.26 -3.15
CA ARG A 70 0.63 9.90 -3.66
C ARG A 70 1.48 11.16 -3.83
N ASP A 71 0.92 12.19 -4.46
CA ASP A 71 1.65 13.41 -4.79
C ASP A 71 2.08 14.15 -3.52
N LEU A 72 1.18 14.29 -2.52
CA LEU A 72 1.51 14.84 -1.20
C LEU A 72 2.66 14.08 -0.51
N MET A 73 2.60 12.75 -0.48
CA MET A 73 3.67 11.94 0.13
C MET A 73 4.99 12.08 -0.63
N CYS A 74 4.95 12.10 -1.97
CA CYS A 74 6.14 12.26 -2.80
C CYS A 74 6.78 13.64 -2.62
N GLU A 75 5.97 14.69 -2.46
CA GLU A 75 6.46 16.03 -2.17
C GLU A 75 7.19 16.09 -0.82
N GLY A 76 6.59 15.51 0.24
CA GLY A 76 7.24 15.42 1.55
C GLY A 76 8.56 14.65 1.53
N LEU A 77 8.64 13.55 0.76
CA LEU A 77 9.89 12.81 0.59
C LEU A 77 10.95 13.66 -0.13
N ARG A 78 10.60 14.35 -1.21
CA ARG A 78 11.53 15.25 -1.91
C ARG A 78 12.04 16.37 -1.01
N ALA A 79 11.18 16.94 -0.18
CA ALA A 79 11.57 17.97 0.78
C ALA A 79 12.56 17.43 1.84
N ALA A 80 12.51 16.13 2.15
CA ALA A 80 13.44 15.45 3.04
C ALA A 80 14.78 15.05 2.36
N GLY A 81 15.00 15.42 1.09
CA GLY A 81 16.18 15.03 0.33
C GLY A 81 16.13 13.60 -0.23
N LEU A 82 14.95 12.98 -0.23
CA LEU A 82 14.71 11.63 -0.74
C LEU A 82 14.05 11.69 -2.13
N THR A 83 14.48 10.85 -3.06
CA THR A 83 13.93 10.73 -4.41
C THR A 83 12.89 9.60 -4.46
N PRO A 84 11.57 9.93 -4.47
CA PRO A 84 10.55 8.89 -4.54
C PRO A 84 10.49 8.25 -5.93
N PHE A 85 10.45 6.92 -5.98
CA PHE A 85 10.02 6.16 -7.16
C PHE A 85 8.50 6.31 -7.30
N VAL A 86 8.08 7.31 -8.08
CA VAL A 86 6.66 7.67 -8.20
C VAL A 86 5.84 6.49 -8.74
N PRO A 87 4.89 5.95 -7.95
CA PRO A 87 4.18 4.73 -8.32
C PRO A 87 3.12 5.00 -9.39
N ALA A 88 3.04 4.09 -10.36
CA ALA A 88 1.95 4.03 -11.34
C ALA A 88 0.68 3.36 -10.78
N GLY A 89 0.78 2.66 -9.64
CA GLY A 89 -0.35 1.97 -9.02
C GLY A 89 -0.04 1.51 -7.60
N THR A 90 -1.04 0.92 -6.96
CA THR A 90 -1.08 0.70 -5.50
C THR A 90 -1.08 2.01 -4.70
N TYR A 91 -1.08 1.91 -3.37
CA TYR A 91 -1.01 3.06 -2.47
C TYR A 91 0.31 3.11 -1.67
N PHE A 92 1.40 2.63 -2.29
CA PHE A 92 2.74 2.60 -1.72
C PHE A 92 3.75 3.35 -2.59
N VAL A 93 4.68 4.07 -1.96
CA VAL A 93 5.83 4.71 -2.62
C VAL A 93 7.11 4.17 -2.00
N VAL A 94 8.15 3.97 -2.82
CA VAL A 94 9.48 3.55 -2.38
C VAL A 94 10.45 4.69 -2.60
N THR A 95 11.46 4.80 -1.76
CA THR A 95 12.58 5.74 -1.90
C THR A 95 13.88 5.07 -1.44
N ASP A 96 15.03 5.62 -1.83
CA ASP A 96 16.33 5.15 -1.38
C ASP A 96 16.84 5.95 -0.19
N ALA A 97 17.03 5.30 0.96
CA ALA A 97 17.54 5.93 2.17
C ALA A 97 19.04 6.32 2.06
N ALA A 98 19.78 5.75 1.11
CA ALA A 98 21.20 6.03 0.94
C ALA A 98 21.45 7.50 0.58
N GLU A 99 20.48 8.17 -0.07
CA GLU A 99 20.55 9.59 -0.45
C GLU A 99 20.67 10.54 0.75
N ILE A 100 20.19 10.09 1.91
CA ILE A 100 20.30 10.82 3.19
C ILE A 100 21.29 10.15 4.14
N GLY A 101 22.25 9.38 3.63
CA GLY A 101 23.33 8.77 4.41
C GLY A 101 22.97 7.45 5.10
N TYR A 102 21.78 6.89 4.88
CA TYR A 102 21.37 5.60 5.44
C TYR A 102 21.55 4.47 4.42
N GLY A 103 22.70 3.80 4.45
CA GLY A 103 22.97 2.61 3.62
C GLY A 103 22.15 1.35 4.00
N ASP A 104 21.41 1.40 5.10
CA ASP A 104 20.51 0.35 5.56
C ASP A 104 19.12 0.94 5.89
N GLY A 105 18.14 0.60 5.07
CA GLY A 105 16.76 1.04 5.21
C GLY A 105 16.09 0.50 6.47
N LEU A 106 16.54 -0.65 7.00
CA LEU A 106 16.06 -1.17 8.29
C LEU A 106 16.51 -0.28 9.44
N ALA A 107 17.76 0.20 9.40
CA ALA A 107 18.28 1.15 10.39
C ALA A 107 17.47 2.47 10.34
N LEU A 108 17.25 3.03 9.15
CA LEU A 108 16.39 4.21 8.99
C LEU A 108 14.99 3.97 9.56
N CYS A 109 14.34 2.85 9.23
CA CYS A 109 12.97 2.58 9.70
C CYS A 109 12.87 2.46 11.23
N ARG A 110 13.95 2.09 11.93
CA ARG A 110 14.00 2.06 13.40
C ARG A 110 14.20 3.46 14.00
N ASP A 111 14.98 4.31 13.34
CA ASP A 111 15.26 5.66 13.80
C ASP A 111 14.17 6.67 13.45
N LEU A 112 13.51 6.51 12.31
CA LEU A 112 12.55 7.47 11.74
C LEU A 112 11.40 7.84 12.69
N PRO A 113 10.84 6.92 13.52
CA PRO A 113 9.83 7.30 14.51
C PRO A 113 10.36 8.27 15.57
N ARG A 114 11.63 8.13 15.95
CA ARG A 114 12.29 9.05 16.89
C ARG A 114 12.71 10.35 16.21
N LEU A 115 13.23 10.28 14.99
CA LEU A 115 13.76 11.43 14.26
C LEU A 115 12.68 12.35 13.71
N ALA A 116 11.61 11.78 13.18
CA ALA A 116 10.56 12.51 12.48
C ALA A 116 9.14 12.11 12.93
N GLY A 117 8.95 11.18 13.88
CA GLY A 117 7.60 10.74 14.24
C GLY A 117 6.83 10.08 13.08
N VAL A 118 7.55 9.52 12.11
CA VAL A 118 7.01 8.84 10.93
C VAL A 118 7.52 7.40 10.90
N VAL A 119 6.65 6.47 10.49
CA VAL A 119 7.00 5.05 10.36
C VAL A 119 6.99 4.67 8.88
N ALA A 120 8.00 3.93 8.48
CA ALA A 120 8.10 3.32 7.16
C ALA A 120 8.38 1.82 7.28
N VAL A 121 8.43 1.12 6.15
CA VAL A 121 8.75 -0.32 6.10
C VAL A 121 9.99 -0.52 5.25
N PRO A 122 11.04 -1.19 5.75
CA PRO A 122 12.22 -1.49 4.95
C PRO A 122 11.85 -2.45 3.82
N VAL A 123 12.40 -2.25 2.62
CA VAL A 123 12.07 -3.08 1.46
C VAL A 123 12.77 -4.43 1.50
N SER A 124 13.90 -4.54 2.20
CA SER A 124 14.66 -5.79 2.37
C SER A 124 13.84 -6.94 2.95
N VAL A 125 12.81 -6.67 3.77
CA VAL A 125 11.93 -7.72 4.34
C VAL A 125 10.99 -8.36 3.31
N PHE A 126 10.94 -7.81 2.09
CA PHE A 126 10.20 -8.38 0.96
C PHE A 126 11.10 -9.10 -0.05
N HIS A 127 12.41 -9.22 0.24
CA HIS A 127 13.38 -9.90 -0.61
C HIS A 127 13.92 -11.15 0.08
N ASP A 128 14.17 -12.20 -0.70
CA ASP A 128 14.89 -13.39 -0.21
C ASP A 128 16.39 -13.08 -0.01
N ASP A 129 16.96 -12.25 -0.90
CA ASP A 129 18.28 -11.65 -0.76
C ASP A 129 18.14 -10.26 -0.11
N PRO A 130 18.52 -10.08 1.18
CA PRO A 130 18.34 -8.79 1.87
C PRO A 130 19.19 -7.66 1.30
N ASP A 131 20.26 -7.97 0.56
CA ASP A 131 21.10 -6.95 -0.10
C ASP A 131 20.37 -6.35 -1.31
N ALA A 132 19.45 -7.10 -1.92
CA ALA A 132 18.54 -6.59 -2.94
C ALA A 132 17.54 -5.60 -2.28
N GLY A 133 17.82 -4.31 -2.43
CA GLY A 133 17.00 -3.24 -1.84
C GLY A 133 17.35 -2.89 -0.39
N ARG A 134 18.59 -3.17 0.05
CA ARG A 134 19.07 -2.90 1.41
C ARG A 134 18.74 -1.50 1.93
N SER A 135 18.94 -0.47 1.13
CA SER A 135 18.68 0.93 1.48
C SER A 135 17.25 1.39 1.16
N LEU A 136 16.46 0.57 0.47
CA LEU A 136 15.13 0.98 0.01
C LEU A 136 14.11 0.94 1.15
N VAL A 137 13.25 1.96 1.20
CA VAL A 137 12.22 2.13 2.22
C VAL A 137 10.87 2.44 1.57
N ARG A 138 9.81 1.82 2.08
CA ARG A 138 8.44 1.93 1.56
C ARG A 138 7.51 2.66 2.53
N PHE A 139 6.78 3.64 2.01
CA PHE A 139 5.73 4.37 2.71
C PHE A 139 4.35 4.02 2.13
N ALA A 140 3.31 4.09 2.96
CA ALA A 140 1.93 3.88 2.55
C ALA A 140 1.12 5.18 2.64
N PHE A 141 0.57 5.64 1.53
CA PHE A 141 -0.17 6.91 1.46
C PHE A 141 -1.70 6.75 1.47
N CYS A 142 -2.21 5.55 1.78
CA CYS A 142 -3.63 5.30 2.02
C CYS A 142 -4.10 5.81 3.41
N LYS A 143 -3.78 7.06 3.74
CA LYS A 143 -4.12 7.73 5.00
C LYS A 143 -5.07 8.91 4.76
N GLN A 144 -5.54 9.54 5.83
CA GLN A 144 -6.24 10.83 5.71
C GLN A 144 -5.26 11.91 5.27
N ASP A 145 -5.74 12.93 4.56
CA ASP A 145 -4.88 13.99 4.04
C ASP A 145 -4.12 14.72 5.14
N ALA A 146 -4.79 15.02 6.26
CA ALA A 146 -4.16 15.69 7.40
C ALA A 146 -2.95 14.89 7.94
N VAL A 147 -3.05 13.56 7.96
CA VAL A 147 -1.94 12.67 8.38
C VAL A 147 -0.78 12.71 7.37
N LEU A 148 -1.08 12.80 6.07
CA LEU A 148 -0.05 12.89 5.03
C LEU A 148 0.64 14.25 5.03
N ILE A 149 -0.11 15.33 5.25
CA ILE A 149 0.43 16.68 5.38
C ILE A 149 1.36 16.76 6.60
N GLU A 150 0.90 16.30 7.77
CA GLU A 150 1.72 16.24 8.98
C GLU A 150 2.98 15.38 8.77
N ALA A 151 2.86 14.22 8.13
CA ALA A 151 4.00 13.37 7.82
C ALA A 151 4.99 14.05 6.86
N ALA A 152 4.49 14.76 5.83
CA ALA A 152 5.32 15.49 4.88
C ALA A 152 6.09 16.64 5.57
N GLU A 153 5.42 17.40 6.44
CA GLU A 153 6.05 18.48 7.23
C GLU A 153 7.15 17.94 8.15
N ARG A 154 6.88 16.82 8.84
CA ARG A 154 7.86 16.17 9.72
C ARG A 154 9.06 15.60 8.96
N LEU A 155 8.82 15.01 7.79
CA LEU A 155 9.88 14.50 6.93
C LEU A 155 10.73 15.65 6.36
N ALA A 156 10.11 16.77 5.97
CA ALA A 156 10.85 17.94 5.50
C ALA A 156 11.76 18.55 6.59
N ALA A 157 11.40 18.38 7.86
CA ALA A 157 12.21 18.79 9.00
C ALA A 157 13.27 17.75 9.44
N LEU A 158 13.34 16.59 8.76
CA LEU A 158 14.29 15.53 9.08
C LEU A 158 15.72 16.05 8.93
N ARG A 159 16.51 15.85 9.99
CA ARG A 159 17.96 16.12 10.00
C ARG A 159 18.65 14.80 10.31
N VAL A 160 19.41 14.30 9.35
CA VAL A 160 20.23 13.10 9.46
C VAL A 160 21.70 13.49 9.55
#